data_AF-A0A0Q5QLM9-F1
#
_entry.id   AF-A0A0Q5QLM9-F1
#
_cell.length_a   1.000
_cell.length_b   1.000
_cell.length_c   1.000
_cell.angle_alpha   90.00
_cell.angle_beta   90.00
_cell.angle_gamma   90.00
#
_symmetry.space_group_name_H-M   'P 1'
#
loop_
_entity.id
_entity.type
_entity.pdbx_description
1 polymer ?
#
loop_
_entity_poly.entity_id
_entity_poly.type
_entity_poly.pdbx_seq_one_letter_code
_entity_poly.pdbx_strand_id
1 'polypeptide(L)'
;MSDFFDNIIIKAFTKNKKGYLIINEYVGKSRLQYSGSQISAINTAIKKIPKSFRQIYKTNIFKNRYYGSGVLRMIIADPSECVDSESILPEIHKRFETIIEKPYGGNLLMSALKDIAHHFIDLSDEKSKVLQHLFDLEDEYLKSHQSDFVFGIYEFKND
;
A
#
# COMPACT_ATOMS: atom_id res chain seq x y z
N MET A 1 -24.57 5.17 9.59
CA MET A 1 -23.34 5.50 8.82
C MET A 1 -23.59 6.65 7.85
N SER A 2 -24.70 6.68 7.11
CA SER A 2 -25.10 7.85 6.30
C SER A 2 -25.21 9.14 7.12
N ASP A 3 -25.86 9.07 8.28
CA ASP A 3 -26.16 10.25 9.10
C ASP A 3 -24.91 10.99 9.60
N PHE A 4 -23.81 10.27 9.87
CA PHE A 4 -22.51 10.86 10.23
C PHE A 4 -21.85 11.55 9.04
N PHE A 5 -21.90 10.89 7.87
CA PHE A 5 -21.33 11.42 6.64
C PHE A 5 -22.07 12.68 6.21
N ASP A 6 -23.40 12.62 6.16
CA ASP A 6 -24.23 13.71 5.65
C ASP A 6 -24.24 14.92 6.58
N ASN A 7 -24.33 14.70 7.91
CA ASN A 7 -24.49 15.81 8.84
C ASN A 7 -23.17 16.39 9.37
N ILE A 8 -22.08 15.63 9.40
CA ILE A 8 -20.80 16.09 9.97
C ILE A 8 -19.79 16.33 8.86
N ILE A 9 -19.54 15.32 8.02
CA ILE A 9 -18.50 15.38 6.99
C ILE A 9 -18.91 16.37 5.88
N ILE A 10 -20.09 16.21 5.25
CA ILE A 10 -20.53 17.09 4.16
C ILE A 10 -20.69 18.53 4.65
N LYS A 11 -21.22 18.75 5.87
CA LYS A 11 -21.29 20.10 6.45
C LYS A 11 -19.91 20.72 6.64
N ALA A 12 -18.88 19.95 7.03
CA ALA A 12 -17.52 20.47 7.13
C ALA A 12 -16.94 20.89 5.76
N PHE A 13 -17.30 20.18 4.68
CA PHE A 13 -16.88 20.52 3.32
C PHE A 13 -17.64 21.70 2.70
N THR A 14 -18.92 21.88 3.04
CA THR A 14 -19.82 22.84 2.38
C THR A 14 -19.95 24.19 3.09
N LYS A 15 -19.57 24.31 4.37
CA LYS A 15 -20.01 25.47 5.17
C LYS A 15 -19.42 26.81 4.76
N ASN A 16 -18.25 26.91 4.11
CA ASN A 16 -17.71 28.24 3.73
C ASN A 16 -16.64 28.33 2.62
N LYS A 17 -16.03 27.24 2.10
CA LYS A 17 -15.06 27.26 0.97
C LYS A 17 -15.01 25.89 0.29
N LYS A 18 -14.61 25.84 -0.98
CA LYS A 18 -14.21 24.61 -1.70
C LYS A 18 -13.20 23.82 -0.86
N GLY A 19 -13.65 22.77 -0.18
CA GLY A 19 -12.81 21.90 0.66
C GLY A 19 -12.21 20.75 -0.15
N TYR A 20 -10.99 20.34 0.22
CA TYR A 20 -10.30 19.22 -0.43
C TYR A 20 -10.17 18.03 0.52
N LEU A 21 -10.44 16.83 0.02
CA LEU A 21 -10.04 15.58 0.64
C LEU A 21 -8.64 15.22 0.14
N ILE A 22 -7.69 15.02 1.05
CA ILE A 22 -6.33 14.61 0.72
C ILE A 22 -6.07 13.25 1.37
N ILE A 23 -5.64 12.26 0.57
CA ILE A 23 -5.28 10.93 1.07
C ILE A 23 -3.86 10.57 0.63
N ASN A 24 -3.17 9.81 1.48
CA ASN A 24 -1.94 9.10 1.15
C ASN A 24 -2.07 7.71 1.77
N GLU A 25 -2.73 6.80 1.06
CA GLU A 25 -3.40 5.67 1.70
C GLU A 25 -3.24 4.37 0.93
N TYR A 26 -3.27 3.26 1.67
CA TYR A 26 -3.41 1.91 1.12
C TYR A 26 -4.85 1.65 0.67
N VAL A 27 -5.01 1.41 -0.62
CA VAL A 27 -6.28 1.21 -1.33
C VAL A 27 -6.35 -0.16 -2.01
N GLY A 28 -5.40 -1.04 -1.72
CA GLY A 28 -5.36 -2.41 -2.20
C GLY A 28 -6.38 -3.32 -1.48
N LYS A 29 -6.14 -4.64 -1.55
CA LYS A 29 -7.02 -5.64 -0.93
C LYS A 29 -7.23 -5.45 0.56
N SER A 30 -8.49 -5.52 1.00
CA SER A 30 -8.86 -5.46 2.41
C SER A 30 -8.11 -6.49 3.24
N ARG A 31 -7.65 -6.07 4.42
CA ARG A 31 -6.79 -6.81 5.34
C ARG A 31 -5.54 -7.39 4.67
N LEU A 32 -4.98 -6.67 3.69
CA LEU A 32 -3.77 -7.07 2.97
C LEU A 32 -3.87 -8.50 2.39
N GLN A 33 -5.10 -8.93 2.02
CA GLN A 33 -5.38 -10.25 1.47
C GLN A 33 -5.01 -10.28 -0.02
N TYR A 34 -3.70 -10.24 -0.26
CA TYR A 34 -3.14 -10.21 -1.61
C TYR A 34 -3.49 -11.45 -2.40
N SER A 35 -3.61 -11.26 -3.72
CA SER A 35 -3.85 -12.36 -4.65
C SER A 35 -2.66 -13.32 -4.71
N GLY A 36 -2.89 -14.55 -5.19
CA GLY A 36 -1.83 -15.52 -5.42
C GLY A 36 -0.75 -15.00 -6.39
N SER A 37 -1.13 -14.21 -7.40
CA SER A 37 -0.18 -13.61 -8.35
C SER A 37 0.71 -12.57 -7.68
N GLN A 38 0.15 -11.71 -6.83
CA GLN A 38 0.92 -10.73 -6.07
C GLN A 38 1.87 -11.41 -5.07
N ILE A 39 1.41 -12.42 -4.34
CA ILE A 39 2.28 -13.21 -3.44
C ILE A 39 3.42 -13.88 -4.21
N SER A 40 3.16 -14.40 -5.40
CA SER A 40 4.19 -14.99 -6.26
C SER A 40 5.21 -13.94 -6.73
N ALA A 41 4.75 -12.75 -7.11
CA ALA A 41 5.60 -11.63 -7.51
C ALA A 41 6.46 -11.12 -6.35
N ILE A 42 5.89 -10.96 -5.14
CA ILE A 42 6.64 -10.61 -3.92
C ILE A 42 7.75 -11.63 -3.66
N ASN A 43 7.43 -12.93 -3.79
CA ASN A 43 8.42 -13.99 -3.59
C ASN A 43 9.51 -14.02 -4.66
N THR A 44 9.20 -13.57 -5.88
CA THR A 44 10.18 -13.38 -6.94
C THR A 44 11.14 -12.25 -6.59
N ALA A 45 10.62 -11.12 -6.11
CA ALA A 45 11.41 -10.00 -5.61
C ALA A 45 12.32 -10.41 -4.45
N ILE A 46 11.80 -11.12 -3.44
CA ILE A 46 12.61 -11.64 -2.31
C ILE A 46 13.76 -12.53 -2.79
N LYS A 47 13.56 -13.37 -3.82
CA LYS A 47 14.63 -14.24 -4.35
C LYS A 47 15.75 -13.47 -5.05
N LYS A 48 15.51 -12.25 -5.52
CA LYS A 48 16.53 -11.39 -6.13
C LYS A 48 17.44 -10.72 -5.11
N ILE A 49 17.02 -10.66 -3.85
CA ILE A 49 17.83 -10.09 -2.78
C ILE A 49 18.88 -11.12 -2.34
N PRO A 50 20.19 -10.79 -2.35
CA PRO A 50 21.24 -11.64 -1.82
C PRO A 50 20.94 -12.13 -0.40
N LYS A 51 21.32 -13.37 -0.07
CA LYS A 51 21.02 -13.97 1.23
C LYS A 51 21.56 -13.13 2.40
N SER A 52 22.73 -12.51 2.24
CA SER A 52 23.33 -11.58 3.21
C SER A 52 22.40 -10.44 3.59
N PHE A 53 21.59 -9.94 2.66
CA PHE A 53 20.66 -8.81 2.87
C PHE A 53 19.22 -9.26 3.19
N ARG A 54 19.02 -10.54 3.53
CA ARG A 54 17.70 -11.11 3.90
C ARG A 54 17.61 -11.53 5.35
N GLN A 55 18.62 -11.25 6.18
CA GLN A 55 18.56 -11.53 7.60
C GLN A 55 17.53 -10.61 8.25
N ILE A 56 16.57 -11.18 8.97
CA ILE A 56 15.53 -10.43 9.71
C ILE A 56 16.19 -9.73 10.90
N TYR A 57 15.81 -8.47 11.11
CA TYR A 57 16.40 -7.59 12.11
C TYR A 57 16.49 -8.26 13.49
N LYS A 58 17.70 -8.25 14.09
CA LYS A 58 17.99 -8.86 15.40
C LYS A 58 17.70 -10.37 15.53
N THR A 59 17.65 -11.11 14.42
CA THR A 59 17.47 -12.57 14.44
C THR A 59 18.51 -13.28 13.57
N ASN A 60 18.65 -14.60 13.71
CA ASN A 60 19.44 -15.45 12.78
C ASN A 60 18.57 -16.06 11.67
N ILE A 61 17.35 -15.52 11.46
CA ILE A 61 16.39 -16.04 10.49
C ILE A 61 16.52 -15.24 9.19
N PHE A 62 16.49 -15.95 8.06
CA PHE A 62 16.51 -15.34 6.74
C PHE A 62 15.12 -15.32 6.10
N LYS A 63 14.72 -14.18 5.55
CA LYS A 63 13.47 -14.03 4.80
C LYS A 63 13.56 -14.72 3.45
N ASN A 64 13.13 -15.98 3.39
CA ASN A 64 13.15 -16.76 2.15
C ASN A 64 11.83 -16.70 1.37
N ARG A 65 10.72 -16.40 2.05
CA ARG A 65 9.38 -16.43 1.48
C ARG A 65 8.42 -15.52 2.25
N TYR A 66 7.42 -15.01 1.54
CA TYR A 66 6.26 -14.29 2.03
C TYR A 66 4.99 -15.10 1.75
N TYR A 67 4.08 -15.16 2.72
CA TYR A 67 2.87 -16.00 2.67
C TYR A 67 1.57 -15.20 2.73
N GLY A 68 1.63 -13.87 2.83
CA GLY A 68 0.45 -13.04 3.11
C GLY A 68 0.21 -12.84 4.61
N SER A 69 -0.68 -11.89 4.92
CA SER A 69 -1.15 -11.65 6.29
C SER A 69 -2.29 -12.61 6.63
N GLY A 70 -2.22 -13.28 7.78
CA GLY A 70 -3.33 -14.10 8.25
C GLY A 70 -4.47 -13.21 8.79
N VAL A 71 -5.68 -13.34 8.26
CA VAL A 71 -6.85 -12.52 8.63
C VAL A 71 -7.08 -12.50 10.15
N LEU A 72 -7.11 -13.67 10.79
CA LEU A 72 -7.32 -13.78 12.23
C LEU A 72 -6.23 -13.04 13.03
N ARG A 73 -4.97 -13.16 12.59
CA ARG A 73 -3.84 -12.49 13.24
C ARG A 73 -3.96 -10.98 13.11
N MET A 74 -4.40 -10.47 11.95
CA MET A 74 -4.67 -9.05 11.77
C MET A 74 -5.79 -8.60 12.70
N ILE A 75 -6.93 -9.31 12.74
CA ILE A 75 -8.07 -8.95 13.60
C ILE A 75 -7.67 -8.91 15.09
N ILE A 76 -6.87 -9.87 15.55
CA ILE A 76 -6.40 -9.92 16.94
C ILE A 76 -5.43 -8.77 17.23
N ALA A 77 -4.53 -8.44 16.29
CA ALA A 77 -3.56 -7.37 16.48
C ALA A 77 -4.24 -5.99 16.44
N ASP A 78 -5.10 -5.77 15.45
CA ASP A 78 -5.95 -4.61 15.32
C ASP A 78 -7.18 -4.94 14.43
N PRO A 79 -8.40 -4.97 14.99
CA PRO A 79 -9.60 -5.30 14.23
C PRO A 79 -9.97 -4.23 13.20
N SER A 80 -9.54 -2.98 13.37
CA SER A 80 -9.84 -1.85 12.50
C SER A 80 -8.88 -1.73 11.31
N GLU A 81 -7.69 -2.33 11.42
CA GLU A 81 -6.62 -2.21 10.43
C GLU A 81 -7.02 -2.77 9.05
N CYS A 82 -6.95 -1.90 8.03
CA CYS A 82 -7.19 -2.20 6.62
C CYS A 82 -8.53 -2.93 6.35
N VAL A 83 -9.56 -2.76 7.18
CA VAL A 83 -10.77 -3.59 7.12
C VAL A 83 -11.53 -3.49 5.79
N ASP A 84 -11.53 -2.33 5.15
CA ASP A 84 -12.29 -2.04 3.93
C ASP A 84 -11.50 -1.15 2.94
N SER A 85 -10.20 -1.44 2.80
CA SER A 85 -9.29 -0.65 1.96
C SER A 85 -9.69 -0.64 0.48
N GLU A 86 -10.24 -1.75 -0.03
CA GLU A 86 -10.58 -1.87 -1.46
C GLU A 86 -11.78 -1.00 -1.87
N SER A 87 -12.60 -0.56 -0.89
CA SER A 87 -13.76 0.30 -1.14
C SER A 87 -13.41 1.80 -1.13
N ILE A 88 -12.23 2.19 -0.66
CA ILE A 88 -11.85 3.61 -0.48
C ILE A 88 -11.98 4.40 -1.78
N LEU A 89 -11.25 3.98 -2.84
CA LEU A 89 -11.27 4.68 -4.12
C LEU A 89 -12.66 4.70 -4.79
N PRO A 90 -13.37 3.56 -4.90
CA PRO A 90 -14.75 3.56 -5.41
C PRO A 90 -15.68 4.53 -4.67
N GLU A 91 -15.60 4.61 -3.34
CA GLU A 91 -16.47 5.48 -2.56
C GLU A 91 -16.10 6.96 -2.69
N ILE A 92 -14.81 7.28 -2.87
CA ILE A 92 -14.34 8.62 -3.16
C ILE A 92 -14.82 9.06 -4.55
N HIS A 93 -14.60 8.25 -5.60
CA HIS A 93 -15.00 8.61 -6.98
C HIS A 93 -16.51 8.79 -7.14
N LYS A 94 -17.33 8.15 -6.30
CA LYS A 94 -18.78 8.38 -6.26
C LYS A 94 -19.13 9.81 -5.83
N ARG A 95 -18.46 10.34 -4.80
CA ARG A 95 -18.87 11.57 -4.07
C ARG A 95 -17.97 12.79 -4.32
N PHE A 96 -16.79 12.58 -4.88
CA PHE A 96 -15.78 13.61 -5.09
C PHE A 96 -15.32 13.63 -6.55
N GLU A 97 -14.98 14.83 -7.03
CA GLU A 97 -14.25 15.05 -8.26
C GLU A 97 -12.75 14.86 -8.01
N THR A 98 -12.09 14.11 -8.90
CA THR A 98 -10.65 13.84 -8.80
C THR A 98 -9.86 15.01 -9.37
N ILE A 99 -9.03 15.66 -8.54
CA ILE A 99 -8.10 16.71 -8.98
C ILE A 99 -6.73 16.09 -9.27
N ILE A 100 -6.23 15.31 -8.33
CA ILE A 100 -4.96 14.58 -8.43
C ILE A 100 -5.21 13.17 -7.92
N GLU A 101 -4.80 12.18 -8.69
CA GLU A 101 -4.70 10.81 -8.22
C GLU A 101 -3.43 10.20 -8.81
N LYS A 102 -2.51 9.82 -7.94
CA LYS A 102 -1.18 9.33 -8.30
C LYS A 102 -0.93 7.99 -7.60
N PRO A 103 -1.14 6.86 -8.28
CA PRO A 103 -0.69 5.58 -7.77
C PRO A 103 0.84 5.56 -7.69
N TYR A 104 1.41 4.97 -6.64
CA TYR A 104 2.87 4.96 -6.44
C TYR A 104 3.47 3.60 -6.05
N GLY A 105 2.71 2.52 -6.21
CA GLY A 105 3.19 1.15 -6.02
C GLY A 105 2.86 0.56 -4.65
N GLY A 106 3.85 -0.10 -4.03
CA GLY A 106 3.73 -0.78 -2.74
C GLY A 106 3.20 -2.21 -2.82
N ASN A 107 2.92 -2.72 -4.02
CA ASN A 107 2.42 -4.07 -4.26
C ASN A 107 3.45 -5.15 -3.87
N LEU A 108 4.73 -4.89 -4.14
CA LEU A 108 5.83 -5.83 -3.95
C LEU A 108 6.78 -5.35 -2.86
N LEU A 109 7.27 -4.12 -2.95
CA LEU A 109 8.38 -3.62 -2.16
C LEU A 109 8.09 -3.63 -0.66
N MET A 110 6.89 -3.18 -0.26
CA MET A 110 6.48 -3.14 1.15
C MET A 110 6.63 -4.52 1.78
N SER A 111 6.12 -5.56 1.11
CA SER A 111 6.15 -6.93 1.61
C SER A 111 7.54 -7.57 1.49
N ALA A 112 8.26 -7.30 0.41
CA ALA A 112 9.58 -7.86 0.15
C ALA A 112 10.61 -7.34 1.15
N LEU A 113 10.62 -6.04 1.41
CA LEU A 113 11.59 -5.37 2.28
C LEU A 113 11.18 -5.35 3.76
N LYS A 114 9.94 -5.69 4.10
CA LYS A 114 9.49 -5.82 5.50
C LYS A 114 10.48 -6.68 6.31
N ASP A 115 10.90 -6.16 7.46
CA ASP A 115 11.84 -6.75 8.42
C ASP A 115 13.31 -6.85 7.94
N ILE A 116 13.61 -6.54 6.68
CA ILE A 116 14.96 -6.62 6.09
C ILE A 116 15.45 -5.29 5.48
N ALA A 117 14.61 -4.26 5.45
CA ALA A 117 14.95 -2.93 4.90
C ALA A 117 16.17 -2.28 5.57
N HIS A 118 16.46 -2.63 6.83
CA HIS A 118 17.62 -2.15 7.57
C HIS A 118 18.96 -2.46 6.89
N HIS A 119 19.03 -3.48 6.03
CA HIS A 119 20.24 -3.77 5.23
C HIS A 119 20.56 -2.67 4.21
N PHE A 120 19.59 -1.79 3.91
CA PHE A 120 19.68 -0.78 2.85
C PHE A 120 19.74 0.66 3.39
N ILE A 121 20.04 0.85 4.67
CA ILE A 121 20.25 2.20 5.27
C ILE A 121 21.52 2.84 4.67
N ASP A 122 22.64 2.12 4.76
CA ASP A 122 23.89 2.53 4.13
C ASP A 122 24.00 1.89 2.75
N LEU A 123 23.98 2.71 1.70
CA LEU A 123 23.99 2.26 0.31
C LEU A 123 25.42 2.06 -0.20
N SER A 124 25.72 0.83 -0.63
CA SER A 124 26.86 0.49 -1.49
C SER A 124 26.38 0.29 -2.93
N ASP A 125 27.28 0.26 -3.90
CA ASP A 125 26.93 -0.02 -5.30
C ASP A 125 26.15 -1.33 -5.47
N GLU A 126 26.49 -2.36 -4.69
CA GLU A 126 25.75 -3.63 -4.69
C GLU A 126 24.32 -3.45 -4.19
N LYS A 127 24.14 -2.79 -3.04
CA LYS A 127 22.82 -2.55 -2.45
C LYS A 127 21.95 -1.67 -3.34
N SER A 128 22.53 -0.65 -3.96
CA SER A 128 21.84 0.21 -4.93
C SER A 128 21.36 -0.58 -6.14
N LYS A 129 22.19 -1.49 -6.68
CA LYS A 129 21.78 -2.38 -7.78
C LYS A 129 20.68 -3.36 -7.37
N VAL A 130 20.68 -3.84 -6.13
CA VAL A 130 19.61 -4.70 -5.61
C VAL A 130 18.31 -3.89 -5.53
N LEU A 131 18.33 -2.70 -4.92
CA LEU A 131 17.14 -1.85 -4.85
C LEU A 131 16.61 -1.49 -6.23
N GLN A 132 17.48 -1.11 -7.18
CA GLN A 132 17.06 -0.79 -8.54
C GLN A 132 16.34 -1.97 -9.20
N HIS A 133 16.87 -3.19 -9.10
CA HIS A 133 16.17 -4.38 -9.61
C HIS A 133 14.81 -4.62 -8.93
N LEU A 134 14.67 -4.30 -7.64
CA LEU A 134 13.39 -4.43 -6.96
C LEU A 134 12.39 -3.37 -7.44
N PHE A 135 12.85 -2.14 -7.70
CA PHE A 135 12.04 -1.07 -8.26
C PHE A 135 11.58 -1.43 -9.67
N ASP A 136 12.48 -1.91 -10.53
CA ASP A 136 12.15 -2.36 -11.89
C ASP A 136 11.09 -3.48 -11.85
N LEU A 137 11.18 -4.41 -10.89
CA LEU A 137 10.16 -5.47 -10.72
C LEU A 137 8.79 -4.92 -10.30
N GLU A 138 8.75 -3.89 -9.45
CA GLU A 138 7.49 -3.23 -9.08
C GLU A 138 6.91 -2.46 -10.26
N ASP A 139 7.72 -1.70 -10.99
CA ASP A 139 7.32 -0.96 -12.18
C ASP A 139 6.75 -1.90 -13.26
N GLU A 140 7.41 -3.03 -13.53
CA GLU A 140 6.90 -4.05 -14.45
C GLU A 140 5.58 -4.66 -13.96
N TYR A 141 5.44 -4.91 -12.66
CA TYR A 141 4.20 -5.44 -12.08
C TYR A 141 3.01 -4.48 -12.25
N LEU A 142 3.26 -3.18 -12.04
CA LEU A 142 2.28 -2.10 -12.14
C LEU A 142 1.77 -1.85 -13.57
N LYS A 143 2.46 -2.30 -14.62
CA LYS A 143 1.96 -2.20 -16.01
C LYS A 143 0.65 -2.96 -16.24
N SER A 144 0.36 -3.96 -15.40
CA SER A 144 -0.79 -4.86 -15.56
C SER A 144 -1.66 -4.99 -14.31
N HIS A 145 -1.28 -4.32 -13.21
CA HIS A 145 -1.96 -4.39 -11.93
C HIS A 145 -2.16 -2.99 -11.37
N GLN A 146 -3.25 -2.79 -10.64
CA GLN A 146 -3.48 -1.55 -9.92
C GLN A 146 -2.51 -1.44 -8.73
N SER A 147 -2.16 -0.21 -8.40
CA SER A 147 -1.30 0.08 -7.26
C SER A 147 -2.04 -0.11 -5.95
N ASP A 148 -1.33 -0.62 -4.95
CA ASP A 148 -1.85 -0.77 -3.60
C ASP A 148 -1.89 0.54 -2.81
N PHE A 149 -1.13 1.56 -3.24
CA PHE A 149 -1.09 2.86 -2.58
C PHE A 149 -1.32 4.02 -3.54
N VAL A 150 -2.00 5.04 -3.04
CA VAL A 150 -2.34 6.22 -3.83
C VAL A 150 -2.18 7.49 -3.02
N PHE A 151 -1.62 8.52 -3.66
CA PHE A 151 -1.76 9.89 -3.22
C PHE A 151 -2.88 10.55 -4.01
N GLY A 152 -3.87 11.11 -3.32
CA GLY A 152 -5.06 11.69 -3.94
C GLY A 152 -5.45 13.04 -3.35
N ILE A 153 -5.90 13.95 -4.20
CA ILE A 153 -6.57 15.20 -3.85
C ILE A 153 -7.90 15.26 -4.60
N TYR A 154 -8.98 15.42 -3.86
CA TYR A 154 -10.34 15.39 -4.38
C TYR A 154 -11.16 16.58 -3.88
N GLU A 155 -12.08 17.09 -4.70
CA GLU A 155 -13.03 18.14 -4.35
C GLU A 155 -14.43 17.52 -4.20
N PHE A 156 -15.22 17.97 -3.23
CA PHE A 156 -16.59 17.47 -3.07
C PHE A 156 -17.46 17.82 -4.30
N LYS A 157 -18.26 16.86 -4.80
CA LYS A 157 -19.24 17.13 -5.85
C LYS A 157 -20.35 17.98 -5.26
N ASN A 158 -20.44 19.24 -5.67
CA ASN A 158 -21.60 20.06 -5.38
C ASN A 158 -22.69 19.65 -6.39
N ASP A 159 -23.58 18.74 -5.97
CA ASP A 159 -24.90 18.60 -6.62
C ASP A 159 -25.82 19.75 -6.17
#